data_AF-A0A1J1GLY2-F1
#
_entry.id   AF-A0A1J1GLY2-F1
#
_cell.length_a   1.000
_cell.length_b   1.000
_cell.length_c   1.000
_cell.angle_alpha   90.00
_cell.angle_beta   90.00
_cell.angle_gamma   90.00
#
_symmetry.space_group_name_H-M   'P 1'
#
loop_
_entity.id
_entity.type
_entity.pdbx_description
1 polymer ?
#
loop_
_entity_poly.entity_id
_entity_poly.type
_entity_poly.pdbx_seq_one_letter_code
_entity_poly.pdbx_strand_id
1 'polypeptide(L)'
;MGSCQSTSKNNVAEKKEDIKEYVDVSKKNEDVDKVITEVNKEEICKNNDEEKNEIKEEKEVDGEKKKIIIFNGAPGSGKDTQCRLIKQKYNFKILTSSELLKKYLEENKGKLTEDSDTNENKLSEQEKGDLEVVEKCINDGSLVPDEIVSRIFFQNLNYDINNVEFDGILINGFPRTYEQALSFKNNNIKVNALINMTTSKECLLDRINNRLVDPVTNINYDEKIIELIKKKRGGELTEEEEKIVSQNEDYNNLSDEDISRLIKRGDDEENVFHKRFSLYKDNEEKIISLFTDVCKNVDGEKSINEVFDEISSIIDNIVKS
;
A
#
# COMPACT_ATOMS: atom_id res chain seq x y z
N MET A 1 40.54 29.15 59.97
CA MET A 1 39.60 29.18 58.83
C MET A 1 40.41 28.81 57.60
N GLY A 2 40.58 27.49 57.38
CA GLY A 2 41.53 26.88 56.44
C GLY A 2 40.91 26.72 55.04
N SER A 3 41.61 26.99 53.94
CA SER A 3 42.86 26.40 53.37
C SER A 3 42.49 25.33 52.33
N CYS A 4 42.59 25.63 51.04
CA CYS A 4 43.77 25.44 50.17
C CYS A 4 44.08 23.99 49.76
N GLN A 5 44.14 23.79 48.44
CA GLN A 5 45.02 22.90 47.66
C GLN A 5 44.87 21.37 47.80
N SER A 6 44.67 20.69 46.66
CA SER A 6 45.76 20.05 45.89
C SER A 6 45.27 18.86 45.03
N THR A 7 45.92 18.73 43.88
CA THR A 7 45.94 17.61 42.93
C THR A 7 46.53 16.33 43.53
N SER A 8 46.07 15.14 43.14
CA SER A 8 46.95 14.05 42.65
C SER A 8 46.18 12.80 42.17
N LYS A 9 46.78 12.14 41.19
CA LYS A 9 46.51 10.84 40.56
C LYS A 9 46.62 9.67 41.56
N ASN A 10 45.86 8.59 41.36
CA ASN A 10 46.37 7.24 40.97
C ASN A 10 45.34 6.12 41.17
N ASN A 11 45.45 5.13 40.26
CA ASN A 11 44.90 3.77 40.29
C ASN A 11 44.97 3.08 41.66
N VAL A 12 44.04 2.16 41.94
CA VAL A 12 44.31 0.71 42.17
C VAL A 12 42.99 -0.08 42.18
N ALA A 13 43.12 -1.30 41.68
CA ALA A 13 42.24 -2.46 41.61
C ALA A 13 41.36 -2.83 42.84
N GLU A 14 40.46 -3.77 42.54
CA GLU A 14 39.78 -4.76 43.41
C GLU A 14 38.33 -4.47 43.83
N LYS A 15 37.39 -5.15 43.16
CA LYS A 15 36.61 -6.23 43.79
C LYS A 15 36.03 -7.19 42.74
N LYS A 16 36.25 -8.48 43.02
CA LYS A 16 35.70 -9.69 42.38
C LYS A 16 34.32 -10.02 42.97
N GLU A 17 33.70 -11.05 42.39
CA GLU A 17 32.46 -11.79 42.76
C GLU A 17 31.23 -11.23 42.02
N ASP A 18 30.42 -11.96 41.25
CA ASP A 18 30.33 -13.37 40.86
C ASP A 18 29.42 -13.48 39.60
N ILE A 19 29.39 -14.68 38.98
CA ILE A 19 28.45 -15.25 37.97
C ILE A 19 29.19 -15.79 36.72
N LYS A 20 29.77 -16.99 36.91
CA LYS A 20 29.72 -18.11 35.93
C LYS A 20 28.27 -18.62 35.96
N GLU A 21 27.62 -19.16 34.92
CA GLU A 21 27.95 -20.28 34.03
C GLU A 21 26.68 -20.42 33.14
N TYR A 22 26.71 -20.56 31.81
CA TYR A 22 26.73 -21.87 31.14
C TYR A 22 26.79 -21.67 29.62
N VAL A 23 27.58 -22.52 28.96
CA VAL A 23 27.88 -22.54 27.53
C VAL A 23 27.13 -23.71 26.86
N ASP A 24 26.53 -23.36 25.72
CA ASP A 24 26.25 -24.11 24.49
C ASP A 24 26.91 -25.48 24.29
N VAL A 25 26.13 -26.54 23.99
CA VAL A 25 26.57 -27.65 23.12
C VAL A 25 25.39 -28.23 22.35
N SER A 26 25.37 -27.99 21.05
CA SER A 26 24.63 -28.77 20.06
C SER A 26 25.61 -29.65 19.25
N LYS A 27 25.19 -30.90 18.97
CA LYS A 27 25.63 -31.89 17.93
C LYS A 27 26.10 -33.27 18.44
N LYS A 28 25.38 -34.32 17.98
CA LYS A 28 25.77 -35.65 17.44
C LYS A 28 24.81 -36.76 17.94
N ASN A 29 23.96 -37.29 17.05
CA ASN A 29 24.09 -38.52 16.21
C ASN A 29 23.60 -39.77 16.97
N GLU A 30 22.49 -40.38 16.51
CA GLU A 30 22.43 -41.63 15.72
C GLU A 30 22.65 -42.90 16.57
N ASP A 31 21.56 -43.63 16.82
CA ASP A 31 21.44 -45.08 17.09
C ASP A 31 19.92 -45.36 17.15
N VAL A 32 19.24 -45.78 16.07
CA VAL A 32 19.17 -47.13 15.47
C VAL A 32 18.66 -48.20 16.45
N ASP A 33 17.38 -48.56 16.23
CA ASP A 33 16.74 -49.87 16.35
C ASP A 33 16.92 -50.70 17.63
N LYS A 34 15.81 -50.81 18.38
CA LYS A 34 15.27 -51.96 19.15
C LYS A 34 14.22 -51.35 20.09
N VAL A 35 12.93 -51.63 20.00
CA VAL A 35 12.31 -52.95 20.21
C VAL A 35 10.97 -52.97 19.46
N ILE A 36 10.88 -53.88 18.49
CA ILE A 36 9.63 -54.29 17.86
C ILE A 36 8.86 -55.17 18.85
N THR A 37 7.59 -54.82 19.03
CA THR A 37 6.57 -55.59 19.72
C THR A 37 5.99 -56.66 18.79
N GLU A 38 6.03 -57.91 19.24
CA GLU A 38 5.23 -59.05 18.77
C GLU A 38 4.62 -59.67 20.05
N VAL A 39 3.37 -60.12 20.16
CA VAL A 39 2.31 -60.43 19.22
C VAL A 39 1.03 -60.72 20.05
N ASN A 40 -0.13 -60.61 19.40
CA ASN A 40 -1.47 -61.13 19.75
C ASN A 40 -2.34 -60.29 20.72
N LYS A 41 -3.63 -60.07 20.47
CA LYS A 41 -4.59 -60.83 19.65
C LYS A 41 -5.85 -60.00 19.35
N GLU A 42 -6.44 -60.33 18.22
CA GLU A 42 -7.85 -60.21 17.85
C GLU A 42 -8.83 -60.24 19.03
N GLU A 43 -9.45 -59.09 19.30
CA GLU A 43 -10.73 -58.82 19.98
C GLU A 43 -10.67 -57.31 20.26
N ILE A 44 -11.10 -56.43 19.36
CA ILE A 44 -12.48 -55.93 19.35
C ILE A 44 -12.66 -55.29 17.96
N CYS A 45 -13.27 -56.03 17.05
CA CYS A 45 -14.00 -55.41 15.95
C CYS A 45 -15.43 -55.17 16.43
N LYS A 46 -15.96 -54.02 16.00
CA LYS A 46 -17.36 -53.62 15.87
C LYS A 46 -17.87 -52.65 16.95
N ASN A 47 -18.37 -51.54 16.40
CA ASN A 47 -19.24 -50.53 17.00
C ASN A 47 -18.50 -49.41 17.71
N ASN A 48 -18.12 -48.39 16.94
CA ASN A 48 -18.72 -47.06 17.03
C ASN A 48 -18.21 -46.24 15.84
N ASP A 49 -18.68 -46.62 14.65
CA ASP A 49 -19.00 -45.66 13.60
C ASP A 49 -20.13 -44.76 14.14
N GLU A 50 -20.20 -43.50 13.73
CA GLU A 50 -21.06 -42.42 14.28
C GLU A 50 -20.48 -41.65 15.48
N GLU A 51 -19.35 -40.95 15.29
CA GLU A 51 -19.07 -39.63 15.89
C GLU A 51 -17.62 -39.24 15.59
N LYS A 52 -17.37 -38.73 14.37
CA LYS A 52 -16.23 -37.88 13.95
C LYS A 52 -16.18 -37.85 12.43
N ASN A 53 -17.09 -37.11 11.83
CA ASN A 53 -16.94 -36.56 10.48
C ASN A 53 -17.96 -35.43 10.31
N GLU A 54 -17.72 -34.33 11.01
CA GLU A 54 -18.16 -33.00 10.58
C GLU A 54 -16.94 -32.08 10.59
N ILE A 55 -15.94 -32.43 9.78
CA ILE A 55 -15.10 -31.40 9.18
C ILE A 55 -15.94 -30.90 8.01
N LYS A 56 -16.49 -29.68 8.17
CA LYS A 56 -17.11 -28.96 7.07
C LYS A 56 -16.04 -28.78 6.00
N GLU A 57 -16.11 -29.58 4.95
CA GLU A 57 -15.56 -29.21 3.66
C GLU A 57 -16.24 -27.89 3.27
N GLU A 58 -15.56 -26.78 3.50
CA GLU A 58 -15.87 -25.54 2.80
C GLU A 58 -15.76 -25.87 1.32
N LYS A 59 -16.92 -25.94 0.66
CA LYS A 59 -17.01 -26.01 -0.78
C LYS A 59 -16.27 -24.79 -1.33
N GLU A 60 -15.11 -25.00 -1.95
CA GLU A 60 -14.58 -24.05 -2.92
C GLU A 60 -15.66 -23.89 -4.00
N VAL A 61 -16.46 -22.83 -3.86
CA VAL A 61 -17.15 -22.26 -5.01
C VAL A 61 -16.02 -21.79 -5.90
N ASP A 62 -15.91 -22.40 -7.08
CA ASP A 62 -14.96 -22.03 -8.14
C ASP A 62 -15.37 -20.66 -8.71
N GLY A 63 -15.37 -19.65 -7.83
CA GLY A 63 -15.52 -18.25 -8.17
C GLY A 63 -14.20 -17.79 -8.75
N GLU A 64 -14.28 -17.18 -9.92
CA GLU A 64 -13.12 -16.66 -10.63
C GLU A 64 -12.29 -15.78 -9.68
N LYS A 65 -11.06 -16.22 -9.36
CA LYS A 65 -10.20 -15.52 -8.40
C LYS A 65 -9.94 -14.11 -8.90
N LYS A 66 -10.33 -13.12 -8.10
CA LYS A 66 -10.16 -11.68 -8.39
C LYS A 66 -8.72 -11.38 -8.79
N LYS A 67 -8.51 -10.64 -9.88
CA LYS A 67 -7.17 -10.25 -10.32
C LYS A 67 -6.66 -9.08 -9.47
N ILE A 68 -5.53 -9.24 -8.80
CA ILE A 68 -4.93 -8.20 -7.93
C ILE A 68 -3.74 -7.58 -8.65
N ILE A 69 -3.80 -6.27 -8.87
CA ILE A 69 -2.77 -5.52 -9.60
C ILE A 69 -2.28 -4.36 -8.74
N ILE A 70 -0.98 -4.30 -8.49
CA ILE A 70 -0.33 -3.24 -7.73
C ILE A 70 0.22 -2.19 -8.69
N PHE A 71 -0.02 -0.92 -8.40
CA PHE A 71 0.66 0.21 -9.07
C PHE A 71 1.78 0.73 -8.17
N ASN A 72 3.02 0.47 -8.57
CA ASN A 72 4.22 0.97 -7.93
C ASN A 72 4.84 2.12 -8.74
N GLY A 73 5.46 3.08 -8.07
CA GLY A 73 6.12 4.21 -8.71
C GLY A 73 6.17 5.45 -7.81
N ALA A 74 7.10 6.36 -8.10
CA ALA A 74 7.29 7.58 -7.31
C ALA A 74 6.06 8.52 -7.32
N PRO A 75 5.89 9.42 -6.33
CA PRO A 75 4.86 10.47 -6.39
C PRO A 75 5.00 11.31 -7.66
N GLY A 76 3.92 11.49 -8.44
CA GLY A 76 3.94 12.20 -9.72
C GLY A 76 4.17 11.33 -10.97
N SER A 77 4.36 10.00 -10.81
CA SER A 77 4.54 9.07 -11.95
C SER A 77 3.29 8.85 -12.81
N GLY A 78 2.10 9.29 -12.37
CA GLY A 78 0.85 9.10 -13.12
C GLY A 78 0.00 7.90 -12.71
N LYS A 79 0.36 7.19 -11.63
CA LYS A 79 -0.40 6.03 -11.10
C LYS A 79 -1.89 6.29 -10.94
N ASP A 80 -2.27 7.39 -10.28
CA ASP A 80 -3.68 7.71 -10.00
C ASP A 80 -4.49 7.82 -11.30
N THR A 81 -3.94 8.50 -12.31
CA THR A 81 -4.54 8.65 -13.63
C THR A 81 -4.72 7.29 -14.29
N GLN A 82 -3.68 6.47 -14.31
CA GLN A 82 -3.74 5.16 -14.93
C GLN A 82 -4.71 4.21 -14.21
N CYS A 83 -4.71 4.18 -12.87
CA CYS A 83 -5.70 3.43 -12.09
C CYS A 83 -7.13 3.81 -12.46
N ARG A 84 -7.43 5.11 -12.59
CA ARG A 84 -8.77 5.61 -12.97
C ARG A 84 -9.16 5.15 -14.37
N LEU A 85 -8.27 5.27 -15.35
CA LEU A 85 -8.54 4.87 -16.74
C LEU A 85 -8.73 3.35 -16.84
N ILE A 86 -7.90 2.57 -16.16
CA ILE A 86 -8.01 1.11 -16.12
C ILE A 86 -9.32 0.69 -15.45
N LYS A 87 -9.73 1.32 -14.34
CA LYS A 87 -11.05 1.09 -13.72
C LYS A 87 -12.22 1.38 -14.68
N GLN A 88 -12.08 2.31 -15.62
CA GLN A 88 -13.15 2.60 -16.58
C GLN A 88 -13.23 1.53 -17.68
N LYS A 89 -12.09 0.96 -18.09
CA LYS A 89 -12.01 -0.08 -19.12
C LYS A 89 -12.34 -1.48 -18.59
N TYR A 90 -11.92 -1.79 -17.37
CA TYR A 90 -12.11 -3.10 -16.73
C TYR A 90 -13.03 -2.96 -15.52
N ASN A 91 -13.86 -3.96 -15.21
CA ASN A 91 -14.74 -3.95 -14.03
C ASN A 91 -13.94 -4.13 -12.72
N PHE A 92 -13.03 -3.21 -12.42
CA PHE A 92 -12.07 -3.32 -11.33
C PHE A 92 -12.35 -2.27 -10.24
N LYS A 93 -12.05 -2.61 -8.99
CA LYS A 93 -12.09 -1.67 -7.86
C LYS A 93 -10.72 -1.04 -7.64
N ILE A 94 -10.66 0.25 -7.31
CA ILE A 94 -9.43 0.87 -6.82
C ILE A 94 -9.44 0.84 -5.30
N LEU A 95 -8.34 0.38 -4.71
CA LEU A 95 -8.02 0.51 -3.29
C LEU A 95 -6.84 1.46 -3.11
N THR A 96 -7.13 2.65 -2.60
CA THR A 96 -6.11 3.66 -2.29
C THR A 96 -5.87 3.71 -0.78
N SER A 97 -4.63 3.53 -0.33
CA SER A 97 -4.32 3.51 1.12
C SER A 97 -4.78 4.78 1.86
N SER A 98 -4.60 5.96 1.26
CA SER A 98 -5.05 7.23 1.87
C SER A 98 -6.57 7.34 1.98
N GLU A 99 -7.32 6.79 1.03
CA GLU A 99 -8.79 6.79 1.07
C GLU A 99 -9.30 5.83 2.15
N LEU A 100 -8.66 4.66 2.27
CA LEU A 100 -8.98 3.70 3.34
C LEU A 100 -8.72 4.27 4.72
N LEU A 101 -7.61 5.00 4.91
CA LEU A 101 -7.31 5.66 6.19
C LEU A 101 -8.29 6.79 6.52
N LYS A 102 -8.70 7.60 5.53
CA LYS A 102 -9.74 8.64 5.71
C LYS A 102 -11.08 8.02 6.08
N LYS A 103 -11.50 6.98 5.35
CA LYS A 103 -12.71 6.20 5.63
C LYS A 103 -12.67 5.61 7.05
N TYR A 104 -11.54 5.03 7.44
CA TYR A 104 -11.34 4.50 8.80
C TYR A 104 -11.53 5.59 9.88
N LEU A 105 -11.04 6.82 9.65
CA LEU A 105 -11.30 7.92 10.57
C LEU A 105 -12.79 8.30 10.62
N GLU A 106 -13.44 8.46 9.47
CA GLU A 106 -14.84 8.87 9.39
C GLU A 106 -15.79 7.87 10.08
N GLU A 107 -15.62 6.58 9.79
CA GLU A 107 -16.46 5.49 10.33
C GLU A 107 -16.32 5.32 11.85
N ASN A 108 -15.15 5.65 12.41
CA ASN A 108 -14.88 5.43 13.82
C ASN A 108 -14.95 6.71 14.66
N LYS A 109 -14.76 7.90 14.08
CA LYS A 109 -15.03 9.17 14.78
C LYS A 109 -16.49 9.32 15.17
N GLY A 110 -17.43 8.84 14.35
CA GLY A 110 -18.85 8.81 14.71
C GLY A 110 -19.15 7.99 15.97
N LYS A 111 -18.32 6.98 16.27
CA LYS A 111 -18.46 6.13 17.46
C LYS A 111 -17.87 6.75 18.74
N LEU A 112 -17.09 7.84 18.62
CA LEU A 112 -16.58 8.59 19.77
C LEU A 112 -17.61 9.58 20.34
N THR A 113 -18.63 9.93 19.56
CA THR A 113 -19.64 10.96 19.91
C THR A 113 -20.96 10.40 20.42
N GLU A 114 -21.18 9.08 20.32
CA GLU A 114 -22.38 8.45 20.85
C GLU A 114 -22.14 8.03 22.30
N ASP A 115 -22.97 8.53 23.22
CA ASP A 115 -23.12 8.01 24.60
C ASP A 115 -23.61 6.55 24.51
N SER A 116 -22.71 5.62 24.20
CA SER A 116 -23.02 4.21 24.02
C SER A 116 -23.10 3.53 25.39
N ASP A 117 -24.21 3.74 26.10
CA ASP A 117 -24.64 2.88 27.22
C ASP A 117 -25.07 1.47 26.72
N THR A 118 -25.05 1.23 25.41
CA THR A 118 -25.18 -0.09 24.80
C THR A 118 -23.80 -0.58 24.36
N ASN A 119 -23.36 -1.71 24.92
CA ASN A 119 -22.01 -2.27 24.84
C ASN A 119 -21.55 -2.73 23.44
N GLU A 120 -22.36 -2.58 22.39
CA GLU A 120 -22.15 -3.26 21.11
C GLU A 120 -21.30 -2.46 20.09
N ASN A 121 -21.00 -1.18 20.33
CA ASN A 121 -20.27 -0.32 19.37
C ASN A 121 -19.09 0.47 19.97
N LYS A 122 -18.57 0.03 21.13
CA LYS A 122 -17.47 0.74 21.81
C LYS A 122 -16.13 0.38 21.18
N LEU A 123 -15.39 1.39 20.72
CA LEU A 123 -14.01 1.22 20.24
C LEU A 123 -13.11 0.68 21.35
N SER A 124 -12.27 -0.29 21.00
CA SER A 124 -11.18 -0.77 21.86
C SER A 124 -10.14 0.33 22.11
N GLU A 125 -9.36 0.20 23.19
CA GLU A 125 -8.28 1.14 23.49
C GLU A 125 -7.22 1.19 22.37
N GLN A 126 -6.98 0.07 21.70
CA GLN A 126 -6.10 0.02 20.53
C GLN A 126 -6.69 0.85 19.36
N GLU A 127 -7.98 0.69 19.05
CA GLU A 127 -8.61 1.44 17.97
C GLU A 127 -8.61 2.94 18.24
N LYS A 128 -8.84 3.37 19.49
CA LYS A 128 -8.74 4.78 19.88
C LYS A 128 -7.33 5.32 19.64
N GLY A 129 -6.29 4.59 20.09
CA GLY A 129 -4.90 4.96 19.85
C GLY A 129 -4.57 5.04 18.36
N ASP A 130 -5.05 4.08 17.57
CA ASP A 130 -4.83 4.05 16.13
C ASP A 130 -5.52 5.24 15.43
N LEU A 131 -6.72 5.65 15.86
CA LEU A 131 -7.40 6.83 15.32
C LEU A 131 -6.61 8.11 15.56
N GLU A 132 -6.09 8.30 16.78
CA GLU A 132 -5.26 9.47 17.10
C GLU A 132 -3.99 9.52 16.24
N VAL A 133 -3.32 8.37 16.07
CA VAL A 133 -2.12 8.25 15.24
C VAL A 133 -2.44 8.53 13.77
N VAL A 134 -3.49 7.91 13.22
CA VAL A 134 -3.90 8.09 11.82
C VAL A 134 -4.30 9.54 11.54
N GLU A 135 -5.08 10.16 12.43
CA GLU A 135 -5.49 11.56 12.30
C GLU A 135 -4.29 12.50 12.31
N LYS A 136 -3.36 12.31 13.25
CA LYS A 136 -2.15 13.11 13.32
C LYS A 136 -1.32 12.99 12.03
N CYS A 137 -1.07 11.77 11.56
CA CYS A 137 -0.28 11.52 10.37
C CYS A 137 -0.91 12.09 9.09
N ILE A 138 -2.24 12.03 8.96
CA ILE A 138 -2.94 12.64 7.84
C ILE A 138 -2.80 14.17 7.88
N ASN A 139 -2.88 14.78 9.06
CA ASN A 139 -2.80 16.23 9.23
C ASN A 139 -1.38 16.78 9.04
N ASP A 140 -0.35 16.09 9.52
CA ASP A 140 1.05 16.54 9.45
C ASP A 140 1.83 15.97 8.24
N GLY A 141 1.21 15.07 7.47
CA GLY A 141 1.80 14.44 6.29
C GLY A 141 2.85 13.38 6.60
N SER A 142 2.99 12.93 7.85
CA SER A 142 3.85 11.81 8.24
C SER A 142 3.25 10.46 7.85
N LEU A 143 4.06 9.40 7.93
CA LEU A 143 3.61 8.05 7.64
C LEU A 143 2.91 7.46 8.85
N VAL A 144 1.70 6.94 8.62
CA VAL A 144 1.05 6.05 9.57
C VAL A 144 1.92 4.78 9.72
N PRO A 145 2.12 4.26 10.95
CA PRO A 145 2.87 3.03 11.18
C PRO A 145 2.40 1.84 10.33
N ASP A 146 3.36 1.05 9.84
CA ASP A 146 3.11 -0.05 8.90
C ASP A 146 2.09 -1.07 9.42
N GLU A 147 2.10 -1.36 10.73
CA GLU A 147 1.14 -2.27 11.37
C GLU A 147 -0.30 -1.79 11.20
N ILE A 148 -0.56 -0.51 11.50
CA ILE A 148 -1.89 0.09 11.41
C ILE A 148 -2.35 0.15 9.95
N VAL A 149 -1.49 0.62 9.05
CA VAL A 149 -1.82 0.70 7.61
C VAL A 149 -2.10 -0.69 7.05
N SER A 150 -1.26 -1.67 7.35
CA SER A 150 -1.42 -3.04 6.84
C SER A 150 -2.69 -3.68 7.36
N ARG A 151 -2.98 -3.52 8.66
CA ARG A 151 -4.23 -4.03 9.26
C ARG A 151 -5.46 -3.47 8.56
N ILE A 152 -5.56 -2.15 8.44
CA ILE A 152 -6.69 -1.49 7.76
C ILE A 152 -6.77 -1.90 6.29
N PHE A 153 -5.63 -1.95 5.60
CA PHE A 153 -5.56 -2.30 4.19
C PHE A 153 -6.03 -3.72 3.92
N PHE A 154 -5.47 -4.73 4.61
CA PHE A 154 -5.83 -6.13 4.38
C PHE A 154 -7.24 -6.47 4.85
N GLN A 155 -7.77 -5.80 5.88
CA GLN A 155 -9.19 -5.92 6.24
C GLN A 155 -10.09 -5.52 5.06
N ASN A 156 -9.83 -4.38 4.43
CA ASN A 156 -10.62 -3.90 3.28
C ASN A 156 -10.39 -4.75 2.02
N LEU A 157 -9.14 -5.13 1.73
CA LEU A 157 -8.81 -5.99 0.60
C LEU A 157 -9.51 -7.35 0.70
N ASN A 158 -9.46 -8.01 1.85
CA ASN A 158 -10.12 -9.30 2.06
C ASN A 158 -11.64 -9.17 1.98
N TYR A 159 -12.23 -8.09 2.50
CA TYR A 159 -13.65 -7.83 2.31
C TYR A 159 -14.00 -7.72 0.83
N ASP A 160 -13.22 -6.97 0.05
CA ASP A 160 -13.49 -6.72 -1.37
C ASP A 160 -13.30 -7.95 -2.25
N ILE A 161 -12.30 -8.79 -1.94
CA ILE A 161 -12.08 -10.07 -2.65
C ILE A 161 -13.29 -10.99 -2.52
N ASN A 162 -13.94 -11.01 -1.34
CA ASN A 162 -14.97 -11.98 -1.01
C ASN A 162 -16.42 -11.48 -1.21
N ASN A 163 -16.66 -10.17 -1.12
CA ASN A 163 -18.02 -9.63 -0.98
C ASN A 163 -18.43 -8.69 -2.12
N VAL A 164 -17.57 -8.45 -3.10
CA VAL A 164 -17.86 -7.46 -4.14
C VAL A 164 -17.72 -8.03 -5.55
N GLU A 165 -18.70 -7.71 -6.40
CA GLU A 165 -18.80 -8.13 -7.80
C GLU A 165 -17.89 -7.28 -8.72
N PHE A 166 -16.59 -7.30 -8.46
CA PHE A 166 -15.57 -6.77 -9.37
C PHE A 166 -14.74 -7.90 -9.96
N ASP A 167 -14.17 -7.74 -11.14
CA ASP A 167 -13.32 -8.76 -11.78
C ASP A 167 -11.87 -8.70 -11.25
N GLY A 168 -11.50 -7.56 -10.65
CA GLY A 168 -10.18 -7.32 -10.10
C GLY A 168 -10.09 -6.11 -9.18
N ILE A 169 -8.92 -5.96 -8.58
CA ILE A 169 -8.59 -4.92 -7.60
C ILE A 169 -7.27 -4.26 -8.03
N LEU A 170 -7.31 -2.95 -8.21
CA LEU A 170 -6.17 -2.07 -8.42
C LEU A 170 -5.73 -1.50 -7.09
N ILE A 171 -4.49 -1.75 -6.71
CA ILE A 171 -3.93 -1.25 -5.46
C ILE A 171 -3.08 -0.03 -5.78
N ASN A 172 -3.46 1.12 -5.22
CA ASN A 172 -2.78 2.39 -5.42
C ASN A 172 -2.20 2.94 -4.10
N GLY A 173 -0.90 3.22 -4.09
CA GLY A 173 -0.23 3.80 -2.93
C GLY A 173 0.00 2.83 -1.76
N PHE A 174 -0.07 1.52 -2.01
CA PHE A 174 0.35 0.43 -1.12
C PHE A 174 0.93 -0.71 -1.99
N PRO A 175 2.00 -1.42 -1.59
CA PRO A 175 2.87 -1.14 -0.46
C PRO A 175 3.80 0.07 -0.70
N ARG A 176 4.23 0.74 0.36
CA ARG A 176 5.24 1.81 0.35
C ARG A 176 6.54 1.43 1.04
N THR A 177 6.50 0.41 1.89
CA THR A 177 7.65 -0.14 2.60
C THR A 177 7.82 -1.61 2.28
N TYR A 178 9.01 -2.14 2.54
CA TYR A 178 9.27 -3.57 2.44
C TYR A 178 8.34 -4.42 3.33
N GLU A 179 8.07 -3.99 4.57
CA GLU A 179 7.19 -4.74 5.50
C GLU A 179 5.74 -4.80 5.01
N GLN A 180 5.24 -3.70 4.45
CA GLN A 180 3.92 -3.68 3.78
C GLN A 180 3.89 -4.63 2.58
N ALA A 181 4.97 -4.69 1.79
CA ALA A 181 5.07 -5.60 0.65
C ALA A 181 5.11 -7.08 1.10
N LEU A 182 5.89 -7.39 2.15
CA LEU A 182 5.99 -8.72 2.72
C LEU A 182 4.64 -9.21 3.28
N SER A 183 3.81 -8.27 3.75
CA SER A 183 2.47 -8.57 4.27
C SER A 183 1.53 -9.22 3.25
N PHE A 184 1.72 -9.03 1.93
CA PHE A 184 0.95 -9.77 0.92
C PHE A 184 1.19 -11.27 1.01
N LYS A 185 2.46 -11.68 1.14
CA LYS A 185 2.84 -13.09 1.32
C LYS A 185 2.30 -13.64 2.64
N ASN A 186 2.43 -12.87 3.73
CA ASN A 186 1.96 -13.29 5.05
C ASN A 186 0.44 -13.49 5.11
N ASN A 187 -0.31 -12.76 4.29
CA ASN A 187 -1.77 -12.88 4.17
C ASN A 187 -2.20 -13.83 3.03
N ASN A 188 -1.28 -14.60 2.42
CA ASN A 188 -1.55 -15.50 1.30
C ASN A 188 -2.27 -14.83 0.10
N ILE A 189 -2.00 -13.54 -0.13
CA ILE A 189 -2.59 -12.78 -1.22
C ILE A 189 -1.74 -12.96 -2.48
N LYS A 190 -2.32 -13.59 -3.51
CA LYS A 190 -1.69 -13.73 -4.82
C LYS A 190 -1.84 -12.43 -5.61
N VAL A 191 -0.73 -11.75 -5.87
CA VAL A 191 -0.65 -10.60 -6.78
C VAL A 191 -0.45 -11.10 -8.21
N ASN A 192 -1.26 -10.63 -9.16
CA ASN A 192 -1.20 -11.01 -10.56
C ASN A 192 -0.22 -10.15 -11.37
N ALA A 193 -0.08 -8.87 -11.00
CA ALA A 193 0.91 -7.97 -11.58
C ALA A 193 1.31 -6.87 -10.60
N LEU A 194 2.58 -6.48 -10.69
CA LEU A 194 3.08 -5.21 -10.17
C LEU A 194 3.47 -4.34 -11.36
N ILE A 195 2.69 -3.30 -11.63
CA ILE A 195 2.99 -2.29 -12.64
C ILE A 195 3.94 -1.28 -12.03
N ASN A 196 5.21 -1.34 -12.41
CA ASN A 196 6.25 -0.44 -11.95
C ASN A 196 6.41 0.73 -12.92
N MET A 197 5.85 1.89 -12.57
CA MET A 197 5.94 3.10 -13.37
C MET A 197 7.26 3.84 -13.11
N THR A 198 8.13 3.87 -14.12
CA THR A 198 9.43 4.55 -14.05
C THR A 198 9.34 5.96 -14.63
N THR A 199 9.95 6.93 -13.95
CA THR A 199 9.95 8.35 -14.37
C THR A 199 11.17 9.03 -13.75
N SER A 200 11.84 9.91 -14.50
CA SER A 200 12.96 10.73 -14.03
C SER A 200 12.53 11.68 -12.92
N LYS A 201 13.47 12.01 -12.03
CA LYS A 201 13.19 12.91 -10.89
C LYS A 201 12.80 14.30 -11.36
N GLU A 202 13.40 14.76 -12.46
CA GLU A 202 13.14 16.05 -13.10
C GLU A 202 11.69 16.11 -13.60
N CYS A 203 11.24 15.09 -14.32
CA CYS A 203 9.86 15.01 -14.78
C CYS A 203 8.87 14.93 -13.61
N LEU A 204 9.18 14.15 -12.57
CA LEU A 204 8.36 14.06 -11.36
C LEU A 204 8.21 15.40 -10.64
N LEU A 205 9.31 16.15 -10.48
CA LEU A 205 9.29 17.49 -9.88
C LEU A 205 8.45 18.47 -10.71
N ASP A 206 8.63 18.49 -12.03
CA ASP A 206 7.83 19.35 -12.91
C ASP A 206 6.33 19.02 -12.78
N ARG A 207 5.97 17.73 -12.77
CA ARG A 207 4.57 17.29 -12.59
C ARG A 207 3.99 17.63 -11.22
N ILE A 208 4.80 17.63 -10.17
CA ILE A 208 4.36 18.00 -8.80
C ILE A 208 4.14 19.51 -8.74
N ASN A 209 5.09 20.31 -9.25
CA ASN A 209 5.02 21.77 -9.22
C ASN A 209 3.85 22.33 -10.02
N ASN A 210 3.53 21.71 -11.16
CA ASN A 210 2.43 22.14 -12.03
C ASN A 210 1.11 21.45 -11.71
N ARG A 211 1.02 20.65 -10.64
CA ARG A 211 -0.23 19.93 -10.34
C ARG A 211 -1.31 20.89 -9.84
N LEU A 212 -2.48 20.76 -10.46
CA LEU A 212 -3.74 21.24 -9.93
C LEU A 212 -4.60 20.03 -9.55
N VAL A 213 -5.49 20.21 -8.58
CA VAL A 213 -6.50 19.22 -8.23
C VAL A 213 -7.87 19.86 -8.31
N ASP A 214 -8.83 19.12 -8.84
CA ASP A 214 -10.24 19.44 -8.70
C ASP A 214 -10.72 18.93 -7.32
N PRO A 215 -11.10 19.81 -6.38
CA PRO A 215 -11.51 19.39 -5.03
C PRO A 215 -12.82 18.59 -5.00
N VAL A 216 -13.61 18.60 -6.08
CA VAL A 216 -14.86 17.85 -6.18
C VAL A 216 -14.61 16.43 -6.68
N THR A 217 -13.85 16.29 -7.78
CA THR A 217 -13.61 14.99 -8.42
C THR A 217 -12.34 14.30 -7.94
N ASN A 218 -11.45 15.01 -7.25
CA ASN A 218 -10.09 14.61 -6.90
C ASN A 218 -9.21 14.25 -8.11
N ILE A 219 -9.57 14.68 -9.31
CA ILE A 219 -8.75 14.50 -10.52
C ILE A 219 -7.63 15.54 -10.53
N ASN A 220 -6.43 15.07 -10.85
CA ASN A 220 -5.26 15.94 -11.01
C ASN A 220 -5.14 16.44 -12.46
N TYR A 221 -4.77 17.70 -12.62
CA TYR A 221 -4.53 18.38 -13.89
C TYR A 221 -3.15 19.03 -13.89
N ASP A 222 -2.69 19.40 -15.08
CA ASP A 222 -1.43 20.14 -15.28
C ASP A 222 -1.75 21.60 -15.56
N GLU A 223 -1.23 22.49 -14.73
CA GLU A 223 -1.42 23.94 -14.81
C GLU A 223 -1.03 24.51 -16.19
N LYS A 224 0.08 24.05 -16.77
CA LYS A 224 0.54 24.52 -18.08
C LYS A 224 -0.49 24.19 -19.17
N ILE A 225 -1.09 23.00 -19.11
CA ILE A 225 -2.13 22.60 -20.06
C ILE A 225 -3.40 23.42 -19.83
N ILE A 226 -3.78 23.66 -18.57
CA ILE A 226 -4.95 24.50 -18.25
C ILE A 226 -4.77 25.93 -18.76
N GLU A 227 -3.57 26.51 -18.68
CA GLU A 227 -3.27 27.82 -19.26
C GLU A 227 -3.43 27.83 -20.79
N LEU A 228 -2.98 26.78 -21.48
CA LEU A 228 -3.18 26.63 -22.93
C LEU A 228 -4.67 26.50 -23.30
N ILE A 229 -5.46 25.77 -22.52
CA ILE A 229 -6.92 25.68 -22.73
C ILE A 229 -7.58 27.05 -22.56
N LYS A 230 -7.21 27.82 -21.53
CA LYS A 230 -7.70 29.20 -21.34
C LYS A 230 -7.31 30.09 -22.53
N LYS A 231 -6.05 30.00 -22.99
CA LYS A 231 -5.56 30.73 -24.16
C LYS A 231 -6.35 30.40 -25.42
N LYS A 232 -6.60 29.12 -25.69
CA LYS A 232 -7.40 28.65 -26.84
C LYS A 232 -8.84 29.16 -26.83
N ARG A 233 -9.44 29.37 -25.65
CA ARG A 233 -10.79 29.97 -25.53
C ARG A 233 -10.81 31.46 -25.81
N GLY A 234 -9.71 32.16 -25.51
CA GLY A 234 -9.59 33.62 -25.64
C GLY A 234 -8.84 34.10 -26.88
N GLY A 235 -8.26 33.21 -27.68
CA GLY A 235 -7.43 33.57 -28.83
C GLY A 235 -6.84 32.35 -29.55
N GLU A 236 -5.83 32.61 -30.39
CA GLU A 236 -5.16 31.58 -31.20
C GLU A 236 -3.96 30.97 -30.46
N LEU A 237 -3.77 29.66 -30.67
CA LEU A 237 -2.60 28.92 -30.23
C LEU A 237 -1.55 28.88 -31.34
N THR A 238 -0.28 28.68 -30.97
CA THR A 238 0.75 28.29 -31.96
C THR A 238 0.56 26.84 -32.38
N GLU A 239 1.13 26.43 -33.51
CA GLU A 239 1.08 25.02 -33.97
C GLU A 239 1.62 24.04 -32.91
N GLU A 240 2.64 24.44 -32.16
CA GLU A 240 3.21 23.64 -31.06
C GLU A 240 2.24 23.50 -29.88
N GLU A 241 1.58 24.59 -29.49
CA GLU A 241 0.57 24.60 -28.44
C GLU A 241 -0.68 23.80 -28.84
N GLU A 242 -1.12 23.90 -30.10
CA GLU A 242 -2.22 23.09 -30.63
C GLU A 242 -1.89 21.61 -30.54
N LYS A 243 -0.65 21.22 -30.86
CA LYS A 243 -0.20 19.84 -30.73
C LYS A 243 -0.27 19.36 -29.28
N ILE A 244 0.22 20.16 -28.31
CA ILE A 244 0.16 19.81 -26.89
C ILE A 244 -1.29 19.63 -26.44
N VAL A 245 -2.19 20.56 -26.80
CA VAL A 245 -3.61 20.48 -26.44
C VAL A 245 -4.28 19.26 -27.08
N SER A 246 -3.95 18.94 -28.34
CA SER A 246 -4.50 17.77 -29.04
C SER A 246 -4.07 16.43 -28.42
N GLN A 247 -2.92 16.38 -27.73
CA GLN A 247 -2.47 15.16 -27.04
C GLN A 247 -3.12 14.99 -25.67
N ASN A 248 -3.85 16.00 -25.19
CA ASN A 248 -4.46 16.04 -23.87
C ASN A 248 -5.97 16.30 -23.99
N GLU A 249 -6.63 15.55 -24.89
CA GLU A 249 -8.03 15.79 -25.25
C GLU A 249 -8.99 15.71 -24.06
N ASP A 250 -8.65 14.95 -23.02
CA ASP A 250 -9.41 14.86 -21.77
C ASP A 250 -9.63 16.24 -21.10
N TYR A 251 -8.73 17.20 -21.32
CA TYR A 251 -8.84 18.55 -20.78
C TYR A 251 -9.84 19.41 -21.55
N ASN A 252 -10.17 19.05 -22.80
CA ASN A 252 -11.07 19.84 -23.65
C ASN A 252 -12.52 19.85 -23.12
N ASN A 253 -12.90 18.85 -22.33
CA ASN A 253 -14.24 18.70 -21.78
C ASN A 253 -14.46 19.51 -20.48
N LEU A 254 -13.43 20.18 -19.95
CA LEU A 254 -13.56 20.97 -18.72
C LEU A 254 -14.42 22.21 -18.96
N SER A 255 -15.44 22.46 -18.14
CA SER A 255 -16.17 23.73 -18.18
C SER A 255 -15.33 24.89 -17.61
N ASP A 256 -15.79 26.13 -17.79
CA ASP A 256 -15.17 27.28 -17.11
C ASP A 256 -15.30 27.16 -15.58
N GLU A 257 -16.39 26.55 -15.09
CA GLU A 257 -16.60 26.27 -13.67
C GLU A 257 -15.56 25.27 -13.15
N ASP A 258 -15.33 24.16 -13.88
CA ASP A 258 -14.32 23.16 -13.52
C ASP A 258 -12.92 23.79 -13.43
N ILE A 259 -12.56 24.62 -14.41
CA ILE A 259 -11.26 25.32 -14.42
C ILE A 259 -11.15 26.31 -13.25
N SER A 260 -12.22 27.03 -12.93
CA SER A 260 -12.21 28.07 -11.89
C SER A 260 -12.04 27.51 -10.47
N ARG A 261 -12.46 26.25 -10.25
CA ARG A 261 -12.37 25.60 -8.94
C ARG A 261 -11.09 24.78 -8.73
N LEU A 262 -10.23 24.68 -9.74
CA LEU A 262 -8.95 23.99 -9.61
C LEU A 262 -8.06 24.72 -8.59
N ILE A 263 -7.43 23.95 -7.70
CA ILE A 263 -6.54 24.47 -6.66
C ILE A 263 -5.18 23.76 -6.68
N LYS A 264 -4.16 24.40 -6.12
CA LYS A 264 -2.91 23.72 -5.78
C LYS A 264 -3.16 22.71 -4.68
N ARG A 265 -2.52 21.54 -4.77
CA ARG A 265 -2.60 20.52 -3.73
C ARG A 265 -1.81 20.99 -2.51
N GLY A 266 -2.41 20.91 -1.33
CA GLY A 266 -1.79 21.40 -0.09
C GLY A 266 -0.53 20.65 0.34
N ASP A 267 -0.27 19.46 -0.22
CA ASP A 267 0.87 18.60 0.09
C ASP A 267 1.89 18.48 -1.07
N ASP A 268 1.78 19.32 -2.10
CA ASP A 268 2.73 19.40 -3.22
C ASP A 268 3.87 20.43 -2.94
N GLU A 269 4.32 20.50 -1.68
CA GLU A 269 5.53 21.24 -1.31
C GLU A 269 6.80 20.42 -1.61
N GLU A 270 7.89 21.09 -2.00
CA GLU A 270 9.15 20.46 -2.41
C GLU A 270 9.76 19.56 -1.31
N ASN A 271 9.71 19.99 -0.05
CA ASN A 271 10.12 19.22 1.13
C ASN A 271 9.29 17.92 1.29
N VAL A 272 7.98 17.96 1.06
CA VAL A 272 7.07 16.81 1.14
C VAL A 272 7.35 15.85 -0.01
N PHE A 273 7.55 16.38 -1.23
CA PHE A 273 7.99 15.58 -2.37
C PHE A 273 9.29 14.85 -2.06
N HIS A 274 10.32 15.53 -1.56
CA HIS A 274 11.60 14.90 -1.26
C HIS A 274 11.50 13.80 -0.21
N LYS A 275 10.72 14.00 0.86
CA LYS A 275 10.46 12.95 1.86
C LYS A 275 9.82 11.71 1.22
N ARG A 276 8.79 11.90 0.40
CA ARG A 276 8.07 10.80 -0.28
C ARG A 276 8.94 10.11 -1.34
N PHE A 277 9.73 10.88 -2.07
CA PHE A 277 10.65 10.37 -3.08
C PHE A 277 11.80 9.57 -2.44
N SER A 278 12.36 10.03 -1.31
CA SER A 278 13.37 9.28 -0.55
C SER A 278 12.81 7.96 -0.07
N LEU A 279 11.64 7.97 0.59
CA LEU A 279 10.97 6.75 1.03
C LEU A 279 10.78 5.75 -0.12
N TYR A 280 10.30 6.24 -1.26
CA TYR A 280 10.16 5.42 -2.46
C TYR A 280 11.50 4.81 -2.86
N LYS A 281 12.57 5.61 -3.00
CA LYS A 281 13.88 5.11 -3.42
C LYS A 281 14.51 4.14 -2.43
N ASP A 282 14.32 4.35 -1.13
CA ASP A 282 14.84 3.48 -0.07
C ASP A 282 14.16 2.09 -0.04
N ASN A 283 12.98 1.96 -0.68
CA ASN A 283 12.16 0.76 -0.69
C ASN A 283 11.94 0.15 -2.08
N GLU A 284 12.16 0.89 -3.17
CA GLU A 284 11.83 0.49 -4.55
C GLU A 284 12.36 -0.91 -4.90
N GLU A 285 13.68 -1.11 -4.79
CA GLU A 285 14.31 -2.39 -5.12
C GLU A 285 13.85 -3.52 -4.20
N LYS A 286 13.67 -3.22 -2.90
CA LYS A 286 13.24 -4.21 -1.90
C LYS A 286 11.81 -4.68 -2.19
N ILE A 287 10.90 -3.77 -2.52
CA ILE A 287 9.53 -4.11 -2.91
C ILE A 287 9.54 -4.90 -4.21
N ILE A 288 10.23 -4.43 -5.24
CA ILE A 288 10.29 -5.11 -6.55
C ILE A 288 10.85 -6.54 -6.39
N SER A 289 11.83 -6.74 -5.51
CA SER A 289 12.44 -8.05 -5.26
C SER A 289 11.44 -9.12 -4.75
N LEU A 290 10.35 -8.70 -4.12
CA LEU A 290 9.29 -9.59 -3.64
C LEU A 290 8.27 -9.97 -4.72
N PHE A 291 8.28 -9.27 -5.86
CA PHE A 291 7.30 -9.41 -6.93
C PHE A 291 7.96 -9.64 -8.31
N THR A 292 9.21 -10.13 -8.35
CA THR A 292 10.00 -10.25 -9.59
C THR A 292 9.26 -10.98 -10.71
N ASP A 293 8.55 -12.05 -10.38
CA ASP A 293 7.85 -12.91 -11.35
C ASP A 293 6.64 -12.21 -12.00
N VAL A 294 6.09 -11.19 -11.34
CA VAL A 294 4.87 -10.49 -11.76
C VAL A 294 5.12 -8.99 -12.03
N CYS A 295 6.35 -8.51 -11.88
CA CYS A 295 6.73 -7.12 -12.11
C CYS A 295 6.78 -6.81 -13.60
N LYS A 296 6.15 -5.70 -14.00
CA LYS A 296 6.14 -5.15 -15.35
C LYS A 296 6.52 -3.68 -15.29
N ASN A 297 7.65 -3.32 -15.91
CA ASN A 297 8.08 -1.93 -15.99
C ASN A 297 7.34 -1.20 -17.10
N VAL A 298 6.86 0.00 -16.81
CA VAL A 298 6.17 0.88 -17.75
C VAL A 298 6.81 2.26 -17.67
N ASP A 299 7.17 2.81 -18.82
CA ASP A 299 7.72 4.17 -18.90
C ASP A 299 6.61 5.21 -18.70
N GLY A 300 6.62 5.85 -17.53
CA GLY A 300 5.63 6.85 -17.15
C GLY A 300 5.86 8.24 -17.76
N GLU A 301 6.89 8.44 -18.58
CA GLU A 301 7.15 9.72 -19.28
C GLU A 301 6.43 9.84 -20.63
N LYS A 302 5.93 8.73 -21.19
CA LYS A 302 5.10 8.72 -22.39
C LYS A 302 3.76 9.45 -22.16
N SER A 303 3.02 9.69 -23.25
CA SER A 303 1.68 10.29 -23.14
C SER A 303 0.73 9.39 -22.35
N ILE A 304 -0.32 9.98 -21.76
CA ILE A 304 -1.30 9.25 -20.94
C ILE A 304 -1.87 8.04 -21.68
N ASN A 305 -2.19 8.21 -22.97
CA ASN A 305 -2.76 7.16 -23.81
C ASN A 305 -1.75 6.04 -24.12
N GLU A 306 -0.51 6.38 -24.44
CA GLU A 306 0.53 5.37 -24.69
C GLU A 306 0.81 4.53 -23.43
N VAL A 307 0.87 5.17 -22.26
CA VAL A 307 1.01 4.47 -20.97
C VAL A 307 -0.21 3.58 -20.71
N PHE A 308 -1.41 4.10 -20.97
CA PHE A 308 -2.66 3.37 -20.78
C PHE A 308 -2.77 2.14 -21.69
N ASP A 309 -2.35 2.26 -22.95
CA ASP A 309 -2.36 1.18 -23.92
C ASP A 309 -1.36 0.08 -23.53
N GLU A 310 -0.17 0.47 -23.06
CA GLU A 310 0.85 -0.45 -22.56
C GLU A 310 0.35 -1.23 -21.33
N ILE A 311 -0.20 -0.53 -20.33
CA ILE A 311 -0.78 -1.15 -19.13
C ILE A 311 -1.98 -2.02 -19.50
N SER A 312 -2.84 -1.55 -20.39
CA SER A 312 -3.97 -2.32 -20.89
C SER A 312 -3.54 -3.65 -21.49
N SER A 313 -2.52 -3.64 -22.35
CA SER A 313 -1.97 -4.85 -22.96
C SER A 313 -1.47 -5.85 -21.92
N ILE A 314 -0.82 -5.35 -20.85
CA ILE A 314 -0.39 -6.18 -19.72
C ILE A 314 -1.61 -6.83 -19.03
N ILE A 315 -2.66 -6.05 -18.75
CA ILE A 315 -3.87 -6.52 -18.07
C ILE A 315 -4.66 -7.51 -18.94
N ASP A 316 -4.79 -7.24 -20.24
CA ASP A 316 -5.47 -8.13 -21.17
C ASP A 316 -4.84 -9.54 -21.19
N ASN A 317 -3.52 -9.64 -21.03
CA ASN A 317 -2.83 -10.93 -20.93
C ASN A 317 -3.11 -11.66 -19.61
N ILE A 318 -3.38 -10.93 -18.53
CA ILE A 318 -3.67 -11.48 -17.19
C ILE A 318 -5.12 -11.93 -17.07
N VAL A 319 -6.03 -11.21 -17.73
CA VAL A 319 -7.47 -11.53 -17.71
C VAL A 319 -7.76 -12.73 -18.63
N LYS A 320 -7.04 -12.88 -19.75
CA LYS A 320 -7.18 -14.04 -20.65
C LYS A 320 -6.57 -15.35 -20.12
N SER A 321 -5.69 -15.27 -19.12
CA SER A 321 -4.98 -16.40 -18.49
C SER A 321 -5.68 -16.90 -17.23
#